data_AF-A0A376TU28-F1
#
_entry.id   AF-A0A376TU28-F1
#
_cell.length_a   1.000
_cell.length_b   1.000
_cell.length_c   1.000
_cell.angle_alpha   90.00
_cell.angle_beta   90.00
_cell.angle_gamma   90.00
#
_symmetry.space_group_name_H-M   'P 1'
#
loop_
_entity.id
_entity.type
_entity.pdbx_description
1 polymer ?
#
loop_
_entity_poly.entity_id
_entity_poly.type
_entity_poly.pdbx_seq_one_letter_code
_entity_poly.pdbx_strand_id
1 'polypeptide(L)' 'MGEDAVVVVRQKDGSIKAFLNQCRHRAMRVSYADCGNTRAFTCPYHGWSYGINGELIDVPLEPRAYPQGVV' A
#
# COMPACT_ATOMS: atom_id res chain seq x y z
N MET A 1 0.93 -5.33 15.11
CA MET A 1 1.33 -6.61 15.72
C MET A 1 2.48 -6.30 16.65
N GLY A 2 2.29 -6.38 17.96
CA GLY A 2 3.09 -5.55 18.86
C GLY A 2 2.82 -4.07 18.55
N GLU A 3 3.89 -3.27 18.48
CA GLU A 3 3.80 -1.83 18.18
C GLU A 3 3.66 -1.52 16.68
N ASP A 4 3.86 -2.51 15.81
CA ASP A 4 3.78 -2.31 14.37
C ASP A 4 2.33 -2.11 13.90
N ALA A 5 2.04 -0.96 13.29
CA ALA A 5 0.74 -0.70 12.69
C ALA A 5 0.52 -1.61 11.46
N VAL A 6 -0.62 -2.30 11.39
CA VAL A 6 -0.97 -3.21 10.29
C VAL A 6 -2.31 -2.85 9.65
N VAL A 7 -2.44 -3.10 8.35
CA VAL A 7 -3.73 -3.10 7.64
C VAL A 7 -4.16 -4.54 7.49
N VAL A 8 -5.39 -4.85 7.90
CA VAL A 8 -6.05 -6.14 7.67
C VAL A 8 -7.15 -5.94 6.64
N VAL A 9 -7.15 -6.74 5.57
CA VAL A 9 -8.03 -6.50 4.43
C VAL A 9 -8.53 -7.82 3.83
N ARG A 10 -9.83 -7.86 3.55
CA ARG A 10 -10.48 -8.99 2.87
C ARG A 10 -10.17 -8.95 1.38
N GLN A 11 -9.77 -10.09 0.84
CA GLN A 11 -9.49 -10.29 -0.57
C GLN A 11 -10.77 -10.62 -1.35
N LYS A 12 -10.67 -10.57 -2.68
CA LYS A 12 -11.80 -10.88 -3.58
C LYS A 12 -12.27 -12.33 -3.47
N ASP A 13 -11.38 -13.27 -3.14
CA ASP A 13 -11.68 -14.68 -2.92
C ASP A 13 -12.25 -14.97 -1.51
N GLY A 14 -12.45 -13.92 -0.70
CA GLY A 14 -12.95 -14.02 0.67
C GLY A 14 -11.87 -14.26 1.73
N SER A 15 -10.64 -14.59 1.33
CA SER A 15 -9.49 -14.74 2.23
C SER A 15 -9.12 -13.41 2.90
N ILE A 16 -8.31 -13.46 3.95
CA ILE A 16 -7.82 -12.28 4.67
C ILE A 16 -6.32 -12.18 4.48
N LYS A 17 -5.83 -10.96 4.20
CA LYS A 17 -4.41 -10.64 4.27
C LYS A 17 -4.15 -9.54 5.30
N ALA A 18 -2.95 -9.53 5.85
CA ALA A 18 -2.47 -8.48 6.73
C ALA A 18 -1.07 -8.02 6.28
N PHE A 19 -0.86 -6.71 6.25
CA PHE A 19 0.40 -6.08 5.85
C PHE A 19 0.79 -5.00 6.83
N LEU A 20 2.09 -4.68 6.89
CA LEU A 20 2.54 -3.49 7.59
C LEU A 20 1.88 -2.25 6.95
N ASN A 21 1.31 -1.37 7.78
CA ASN A 21 0.69 -0.12 7.34
C ASN A 21 1.79 0.93 7.09
N GLN A 22 2.69 0.61 6.17
CA GLN A 22 3.92 1.35 5.93
C GLN A 22 4.31 1.25 4.44
N CYS A 23 4.48 2.40 3.81
CA CYS A 23 4.92 2.53 2.44
C CYS A 23 6.40 2.12 2.33
N ARG A 24 6.72 1.25 1.37
CA ARG A 24 8.10 0.79 1.11
C ARG A 24 9.05 1.87 0.59
N HIS A 25 8.55 3.02 0.14
CA HIS A 25 9.40 4.10 -0.34
C HIS A 25 10.12 4.82 0.81
N ARG A 26 9.36 5.43 1.74
CA ARG A 26 9.89 6.21 2.87
C ARG A 26 9.07 6.04 4.15
N ALA A 27 8.57 4.84 4.38
CA ALA A 27 7.91 4.41 5.62
C ALA A 27 6.65 5.20 6.06
N MET A 28 6.07 6.03 5.19
CA MET A 28 4.83 6.74 5.49
C MET A 28 3.67 5.75 5.67
N ARG A 29 2.76 6.04 6.60
CA ARG A 29 1.53 5.25 6.79
C ARG A 29 0.65 5.33 5.52
N VAL A 30 0.13 4.19 5.05
CA VAL A 30 -0.65 4.12 3.79
C VAL A 30 -2.16 4.22 3.98
N SER A 31 -2.66 3.93 5.19
CA SER A 31 -4.06 4.14 5.55
C SER A 31 -4.16 4.79 6.93
N TYR A 32 -4.92 5.88 7.02
CA TYR A 32 -5.24 6.57 8.27
C TYR A 32 -6.64 6.27 8.79
N ALA A 33 -7.49 5.66 7.97
CA ALA A 33 -8.82 5.26 8.40
C ALA A 33 -8.74 4.04 9.34
N ASP A 34 -9.54 4.06 10.41
CA ASP A 34 -9.65 2.94 11.35
C ASP A 34 -10.28 1.70 10.68
N CYS A 35 -11.26 1.92 9.79
CA CYS A 35 -11.90 0.88 8.99
C CYS A 35 -12.54 1.46 7.71
N GLY A 36 -12.91 0.60 6.76
CA GLY A 36 -13.61 1.01 5.54
C GLY A 36 -13.55 -0.01 4.42
N ASN A 37 -13.95 0.42 3.22
CA ASN A 37 -13.80 -0.31 1.97
C ASN A 37 -13.01 0.54 0.98
N THR A 38 -11.99 -0.05 0.35
CA THR A 38 -11.21 0.62 -0.69
C THR A 38 -10.82 -0.36 -1.79
N ARG A 39 -10.48 0.17 -2.96
CA ARG A 39 -9.90 -0.58 -4.08
C ARG A 39 -8.37 -0.59 -4.06
N ALA A 40 -7.75 0.38 -3.38
CA ALA A 40 -6.30 0.53 -3.25
C ALA A 40 -5.93 1.37 -2.02
N PHE A 41 -4.68 1.28 -1.59
CA PHE A 41 -4.09 2.12 -0.56
C PHE A 41 -3.05 3.03 -1.21
N THR A 42 -3.30 4.33 -1.25
CA THR A 42 -2.37 5.30 -1.84
C THR A 42 -1.62 6.04 -0.75
N CYS A 43 -0.29 5.93 -0.78
CA CYS A 43 0.58 6.64 0.15
C CYS A 43 0.47 8.16 -0.07
N PRO A 44 0.12 8.96 0.95
CA PRO A 44 -0.08 10.40 0.79
C PRO A 44 1.22 11.17 0.56
N TYR A 45 2.38 10.55 0.74
CA TYR A 45 3.67 11.24 0.60
C TYR A 45 4.06 11.42 -0.87
N HIS A 46 4.21 10.33 -1.61
CA HIS A 46 4.68 10.34 -3.00
C HIS A 46 3.72 9.63 -3.97
N GLY A 47 2.52 9.26 -3.51
CA GLY A 47 1.48 8.67 -4.34
C GLY A 47 1.70 7.21 -4.75
N TRP A 48 2.70 6.51 -4.21
CA TRP A 48 2.83 5.06 -4.41
C TRP A 48 1.55 4.36 -3.97
N SER A 49 0.94 3.59 -4.87
CA SER A 49 -0.33 2.94 -4.62
C SER A 49 -0.19 1.44 -4.55
N TYR A 50 -0.83 0.86 -3.54
CA TYR A 50 -0.81 -0.57 -3.26
C TYR A 50 -2.21 -1.16 -3.50
N GLY A 51 -2.27 -2.32 -4.14
CA GLY A 51 -3.52 -3.08 -4.25
C GLY A 51 -3.98 -3.60 -2.89
N ILE A 52 -5.24 -4.07 -2.81
CA ILE A 52 -5.76 -4.73 -1.59
C ILE A 52 -5.02 -6.03 -1.24
N ASN A 53 -4.23 -6.56 -2.18
CA ASN A 53 -3.36 -7.72 -1.99
C ASN A 53 -1.95 -7.35 -1.48
N GLY A 54 -1.68 -6.07 -1.23
CA GLY A 54 -0.41 -5.55 -0.71
C GLY A 54 0.67 -5.28 -1.77
N GLU A 55 0.41 -5.60 -3.03
CA GLU A 55 1.36 -5.38 -4.12
C GLU A 55 1.41 -3.91 -4.54
N LEU A 56 2.59 -3.43 -4.93
CA LEU A 56 2.77 -2.11 -5.53
C LEU A 56 2.19 -2.14 -6.95
N ILE A 57 1.17 -1.33 -7.21
CA ILE A 57 0.42 -1.34 -8.48
C ILE A 57 0.63 -0.06 -9.29
N ASP A 58 1.09 1.02 -8.67
CA ASP A 58 1.38 2.29 -9.34
C ASP A 58 2.44 3.08 -8.60
N VAL A 59 3.37 3.66 -9.37
CA VAL A 59 4.38 4.62 -8.90
C VAL A 59 4.30 5.86 -9.79
N PRO A 60 3.89 7.02 -9.22
CA PRO A 60 3.84 8.25 -9.98
C PRO A 60 5.19 8.59 -10.63
N LEU A 61 5.13 8.97 -11.90
CA LEU A 61 6.28 9.35 -12.73
C LEU A 61 7.31 8.22 -12.96
N GLU A 62 6.95 6.95 -12.76
CA GLU A 62 7.86 5.82 -12.90
C GLU A 62 8.70 5.85 -14.19
N PRO A 63 8.15 6.00 -15.42
CA PRO A 63 8.96 5.97 -16.65
C PRO A 63 10.02 7.08 -16.72
N ARG A 64 9.82 8.18 -15.99
CA ARG A 64 10.72 9.35 -15.98
C ARG A 64 11.72 9.30 -14.82
N ALA A 65 11.27 8.91 -13.63
CA ALA A 65 12.07 8.92 -12.41
C ALA A 65 12.82 7.59 -12.18
N TYR A 66 12.25 6.48 -12.65
CA TYR A 66 12.76 5.12 -12.52
C TYR A 66 12.71 4.41 -13.88
N PRO A 67 13.55 4.83 -14.86
CA PRO A 67 13.49 4.28 -16.21
C PRO A 67 13.84 2.78 -16.29
N GLN A 68 14.44 2.22 -15.25
CA GLN A 68 14.71 0.78 -15.13
C GLN A 68 13.62 0.00 -14.36
N GLY A 69 12.55 0.67 -13.91
CA GLY A 69 11.57 0.12 -12.99
C GLY A 69 11.93 0.32 -11.52
N VAL A 70 10.93 0.21 -10.65
CA VAL A 70 11.04 0.41 -9.20
C VAL A 70 11.33 -0.91 -8.46
N VAL A 71 11.28 -2.05 -9.17
CA VAL A 71 11.49 -3.40 -8.64
C VAL A 71 12.29 -4.25 -9.61
#